data_AF-A0AB35Q722-F1
#
_entry.id   AF-A0AB35Q722-F1
#
_cell.length_a   1.000
_cell.length_b   1.000
_cell.length_c   1.000
_cell.angle_alpha   90.00
_cell.angle_beta   90.00
_cell.angle_gamma   90.00
#
_symmetry.space_group_name_H-M   'P 1'
#
loop_
_entity.id
_entity.type
_entity.pdbx_description
1 polymer ?
#
loop_
_entity_poly.entity_id
_entity_poly.type
_entity_poly.pdbx_seq_one_letter_code
_entity_poly.pdbx_strand_id
1 'polypeptide(L)'
;MDKELRQRLLTQRKELDDFCHLRRELREQGNDWLPYPEHLRAVPCGATTRAGTPCKMTAIYRKGRCKLHGGKSTGAKTRVGRKRQLDGYRAWLQKQRDSKAGRKRTREYTSDVARIGASTLSELGTSETDRTLQPVDGISVRLSGGTLVVVLPHGHSISVTLTTTSPRHGGARWWYVCPDCGGRKASLYIHNESLCCRRCAGLHYASQSK
;
A
#
# COMPACT_ATOMS: atom_id res chain seq x y z
N MET A 1 -27.41 -7.89 -11.82
CA MET A 1 -26.18 -8.40 -12.46
C MET A 1 -26.61 -9.47 -13.44
N ASP A 2 -26.64 -9.12 -14.72
CA ASP A 2 -27.44 -9.84 -15.70
C ASP A 2 -26.94 -11.29 -15.93
N LYS A 3 -27.86 -12.24 -15.74
CA LYS A 3 -27.61 -13.69 -15.71
C LYS A 3 -27.37 -14.25 -17.11
N GLU A 4 -27.93 -13.64 -18.13
CA GLU A 4 -27.85 -14.12 -19.52
C GLU A 4 -26.50 -13.83 -20.18
N LEU A 5 -25.96 -12.63 -19.96
CA LEU A 5 -24.68 -12.21 -20.49
C LEU A 5 -23.53 -13.09 -19.96
N ARG A 6 -23.62 -13.56 -18.71
CA ARG A 6 -22.64 -14.47 -18.10
C ARG A 6 -22.66 -15.86 -18.75
N GLN A 7 -23.82 -16.34 -19.18
CA GLN A 7 -23.98 -17.67 -19.79
C GLN A 7 -23.46 -17.70 -21.24
N ARG A 8 -23.72 -16.67 -22.06
CA ARG A 8 -23.19 -16.55 -23.43
C ARG A 8 -21.65 -16.47 -23.48
N LEU A 9 -21.06 -15.74 -22.54
CA LEU A 9 -19.60 -15.60 -22.44
C LEU A 9 -18.91 -16.88 -21.95
N LEU A 10 -19.59 -17.76 -21.21
CA LEU A 10 -19.09 -19.09 -20.83
C LEU A 10 -19.16 -20.09 -22.01
N THR A 11 -20.14 -19.96 -22.91
CA THR A 11 -20.28 -20.82 -24.10
C THR A 11 -19.28 -20.46 -25.21
N GLN A 12 -19.03 -19.17 -25.48
CA GLN A 12 -17.97 -18.74 -26.43
C GLN A 12 -16.56 -19.07 -25.94
N ARG A 13 -16.37 -19.31 -24.64
CA ARG A 13 -15.11 -19.79 -24.08
C ARG A 13 -14.80 -21.24 -24.47
N LYS A 14 -15.81 -22.01 -24.90
CA LYS A 14 -15.71 -23.44 -25.27
C LYS A 14 -15.16 -23.65 -26.70
N GLU A 15 -15.44 -22.76 -27.64
CA GLU A 15 -14.88 -22.75 -29.01
C GLU A 15 -13.35 -22.44 -29.04
N LEU A 16 -12.80 -21.85 -27.97
CA LEU A 16 -11.36 -21.56 -27.80
C LEU A 16 -10.52 -22.77 -27.32
N ASP A 17 -11.15 -23.78 -26.71
CA ASP A 17 -10.46 -25.02 -26.36
C ASP A 17 -10.22 -25.88 -27.62
N ASP A 18 -11.18 -25.90 -28.55
CA ASP A 18 -11.03 -26.52 -29.88
C ASP A 18 -9.87 -25.90 -30.68
N PHE A 19 -9.65 -24.59 -30.54
CA PHE A 19 -8.49 -23.88 -31.13
C PHE A 19 -7.14 -24.35 -30.58
N CYS A 20 -7.07 -24.72 -29.29
CA CYS A 20 -5.85 -25.30 -28.70
C CYS A 20 -5.60 -26.74 -29.18
N HIS A 21 -6.66 -27.50 -29.42
CA HIS A 21 -6.61 -28.86 -29.97
C HIS A 21 -6.21 -28.89 -31.45
N LEU A 22 -6.84 -28.08 -32.30
CA LEU A 22 -6.51 -27.94 -33.73
C LEU A 22 -5.03 -27.56 -33.94
N ARG A 23 -4.53 -26.63 -33.13
CA ARG A 23 -3.13 -26.19 -33.20
C ARG A 23 -2.14 -27.29 -32.77
N ARG A 24 -2.55 -28.20 -31.89
CA ARG A 24 -1.74 -29.34 -31.46
C ARG A 24 -1.65 -30.38 -32.56
N GLU A 25 -2.77 -30.70 -33.19
CA GLU A 25 -2.83 -31.62 -34.35
C GLU A 25 -2.02 -31.11 -35.53
N LEU A 26 -2.15 -29.82 -35.91
CA LEU A 26 -1.34 -29.22 -36.98
C LEU A 26 0.17 -29.30 -36.70
N ARG A 27 0.58 -29.23 -35.44
CA ARG A 27 1.98 -29.37 -35.02
C ARG A 27 2.46 -30.81 -35.06
N GLU A 28 1.61 -31.76 -34.68
CA GLU A 28 1.85 -33.21 -34.79
C GLU A 28 1.95 -33.64 -36.27
N GLN A 29 1.31 -32.91 -37.18
CA GLN A 29 1.40 -33.08 -38.63
C GLN A 29 2.51 -32.27 -39.32
N GLY A 30 3.33 -31.50 -38.59
CA GLY A 30 4.45 -30.72 -39.17
C GLY A 30 4.06 -29.41 -39.89
N ASN A 31 2.81 -28.96 -39.76
CA ASN A 31 2.24 -27.81 -40.47
C ASN A 31 2.19 -26.53 -39.60
N ASP A 32 3.14 -26.35 -38.67
CA ASP A 32 3.14 -25.23 -37.71
C ASP A 32 3.53 -23.85 -38.32
N TRP A 33 3.74 -23.81 -39.63
CA TRP A 33 4.15 -22.64 -40.41
C TRP A 33 2.98 -21.86 -41.05
N LEU A 34 1.76 -22.40 -41.08
CA LEU A 34 0.62 -21.71 -41.72
C LEU A 34 0.30 -20.39 -40.99
N PRO A 35 0.23 -19.24 -41.70
CA PRO A 35 0.04 -17.94 -41.08
C PRO A 35 -1.37 -17.79 -40.51
N TYR A 36 -1.45 -16.98 -39.44
CA TYR A 36 -2.71 -16.71 -38.76
C TYR A 36 -3.67 -15.96 -39.71
N PRO A 37 -4.89 -16.48 -39.96
CA PRO A 37 -5.85 -15.84 -40.86
C PRO A 37 -6.10 -14.38 -40.47
N GLU A 38 -6.12 -13.50 -41.47
CA GLU A 38 -6.10 -12.05 -41.29
C GLU A 38 -7.30 -11.52 -40.49
N HIS A 39 -8.44 -12.19 -40.59
CA HIS A 39 -9.68 -11.86 -39.88
C HIS A 39 -9.67 -12.20 -38.37
N LEU A 40 -8.65 -12.90 -37.87
CA LEU A 40 -8.53 -13.26 -36.45
C LEU A 40 -7.59 -12.32 -35.67
N ARG A 41 -7.05 -11.28 -36.30
CA ARG A 41 -6.19 -10.29 -35.62
C ARG A 41 -7.00 -9.47 -34.61
N ALA A 42 -6.33 -9.07 -33.51
CA ALA A 42 -6.89 -8.32 -32.38
C ALA A 42 -7.97 -9.04 -31.55
N VAL A 43 -8.07 -10.37 -31.69
CA VAL A 43 -8.91 -11.18 -30.82
C VAL A 43 -8.42 -11.03 -29.36
N PRO A 44 -9.29 -10.58 -28.44
CA PRO A 44 -8.95 -10.53 -27.02
C PRO A 44 -8.62 -11.94 -26.56
N CYS A 45 -7.71 -12.05 -25.60
CA CYS A 45 -7.28 -13.32 -25.05
C CYS A 45 -8.45 -14.24 -24.74
N GLY A 46 -9.57 -13.67 -24.29
CA GLY A 46 -10.85 -14.37 -24.20
C GLY A 46 -10.88 -15.33 -23.03
N ALA A 47 -9.78 -16.06 -22.78
CA ALA A 47 -9.46 -16.73 -21.54
C ALA A 47 -9.88 -15.81 -20.42
N THR A 48 -10.80 -16.30 -19.62
CA THR A 48 -11.29 -15.53 -18.50
C THR A 48 -10.10 -15.02 -17.71
N THR A 49 -10.02 -13.70 -17.53
CA THR A 49 -9.00 -13.10 -16.67
C THR A 49 -9.13 -13.70 -15.27
N ARG A 50 -8.24 -13.30 -14.37
CA ARG A 50 -8.47 -13.46 -12.93
C ARG A 50 -9.80 -12.87 -12.42
N ALA A 51 -10.61 -12.19 -13.25
CA ALA A 51 -11.80 -11.45 -12.86
C ALA A 51 -13.13 -11.99 -13.43
N GLY A 52 -13.23 -13.20 -14.01
CA GLY A 52 -14.51 -13.72 -14.52
C GLY A 52 -14.99 -13.06 -15.81
N THR A 53 -14.46 -11.88 -16.08
CA THR A 53 -14.55 -11.17 -17.35
C THR A 53 -13.52 -11.74 -18.33
N PRO A 54 -13.87 -11.85 -19.61
CA PRO A 54 -12.96 -12.26 -20.66
C PRO A 54 -11.71 -11.40 -20.66
N CYS A 55 -10.55 -12.03 -20.83
CA CYS A 55 -9.32 -11.28 -20.91
C CYS A 55 -9.29 -10.42 -22.15
N LYS A 56 -9.38 -9.12 -21.87
CA LYS A 56 -9.28 -8.04 -22.83
C LYS A 56 -7.85 -7.86 -23.35
N MET A 57 -6.88 -8.61 -22.83
CA MET A 57 -5.51 -8.61 -23.34
C MET A 57 -5.53 -9.20 -24.75
N THR A 58 -5.42 -8.38 -25.75
CA THR A 58 -5.35 -8.82 -27.16
C THR A 58 -3.98 -9.41 -27.51
N ALA A 59 -2.98 -9.27 -26.63
CA ALA A 59 -1.63 -9.77 -26.84
C ALA A 59 -1.49 -11.29 -26.59
N ILE A 60 -1.86 -12.13 -27.57
CA ILE A 60 -1.79 -13.61 -27.55
C ILE A 60 -0.50 -14.17 -28.18
N TYR A 61 0.14 -15.15 -27.54
CA TYR A 61 1.36 -15.81 -28.01
C TYR A 61 1.10 -17.04 -28.89
N ARG A 62 2.16 -17.52 -29.55
CA ARG A 62 2.24 -18.67 -30.46
C ARG A 62 1.84 -20.04 -29.87
N LYS A 63 1.40 -20.09 -28.62
CA LYS A 63 0.73 -21.27 -28.04
C LYS A 63 -0.77 -21.04 -27.82
N GLY A 64 -1.33 -19.95 -28.36
CA GLY A 64 -2.71 -19.52 -28.19
C GLY A 64 -2.98 -18.80 -26.87
N ARG A 65 -1.95 -18.26 -26.22
CA ARG A 65 -1.97 -17.90 -24.80
C ARG A 65 -1.38 -16.47 -24.60
N CYS A 66 -1.94 -15.54 -23.82
CA CYS A 66 -1.45 -14.13 -23.68
C CYS A 66 -0.33 -13.90 -22.64
N LYS A 67 0.47 -12.83 -22.54
CA LYS A 67 1.51 -12.75 -21.45
C LYS A 67 1.05 -13.07 -20.02
N LEU A 68 -0.21 -12.78 -19.75
CA LEU A 68 -0.88 -13.12 -18.51
C LEU A 68 -1.52 -14.52 -18.54
N HIS A 69 -1.84 -15.03 -19.72
CA HIS A 69 -2.51 -16.29 -20.04
C HIS A 69 -1.74 -17.11 -21.09
N GLY A 70 -0.38 -17.17 -20.98
CA GLY A 70 0.62 -17.15 -22.07
C GLY A 70 1.44 -18.37 -22.37
N GLY A 71 1.52 -19.18 -21.35
CA GLY A 71 2.85 -19.61 -21.07
C GLY A 71 3.63 -18.39 -20.60
N LYS A 72 3.60 -18.24 -19.30
CA LYS A 72 4.67 -17.57 -18.61
C LYS A 72 5.98 -18.29 -18.93
N SER A 73 7.10 -17.68 -18.57
CA SER A 73 8.35 -18.42 -18.51
C SER A 73 8.22 -19.62 -17.54
N THR A 74 8.86 -20.74 -17.83
CA THR A 74 8.88 -21.92 -16.95
C THR A 74 9.81 -21.76 -15.73
N GLY A 75 10.35 -20.55 -15.51
CA GLY A 75 11.44 -20.33 -14.55
C GLY A 75 12.72 -21.09 -14.91
N ALA A 76 13.76 -20.89 -14.10
CA ALA A 76 15.00 -21.63 -14.23
C ALA A 76 14.85 -23.05 -13.63
N LYS A 77 15.06 -24.09 -14.44
CA LYS A 77 14.82 -25.49 -14.03
C LYS A 77 16.00 -26.12 -13.26
N THR A 78 17.20 -25.55 -13.38
CA THR A 78 18.42 -26.12 -12.80
C THR A 78 18.80 -25.42 -11.49
N ARG A 79 19.56 -26.09 -10.61
CA ARG A 79 20.08 -25.49 -9.36
C ARG A 79 20.95 -24.26 -9.66
N VAL A 80 21.80 -24.38 -10.68
CA VAL A 80 22.62 -23.28 -11.20
C VAL A 80 21.76 -22.12 -11.69
N GLY A 81 20.69 -22.41 -12.44
CA GLY A 81 19.78 -21.38 -12.96
C GLY A 81 19.00 -20.64 -11.87
N ARG A 82 18.57 -21.33 -10.80
CA ARG A 82 17.92 -20.72 -9.63
C ARG A 82 18.88 -19.83 -8.85
N LYS A 83 20.13 -20.29 -8.65
CA LYS A 83 21.18 -19.49 -8.01
C LYS A 83 21.44 -18.20 -8.80
N ARG A 84 21.55 -18.32 -10.13
CA ARG A 84 21.73 -17.16 -11.02
C ARG A 84 20.58 -16.15 -10.94
N GLN A 85 19.33 -16.59 -10.80
CA GLN A 85 18.18 -15.70 -10.57
C GLN A 85 18.26 -14.97 -9.22
N LEU A 86 18.67 -15.68 -8.17
CA LEU A 86 18.81 -15.11 -6.83
C LEU A 86 19.96 -14.12 -6.72
N ASP A 87 21.10 -14.46 -7.32
CA ASP A 87 22.28 -13.59 -7.33
C ASP A 87 22.01 -12.33 -8.15
N GLY A 88 21.29 -12.44 -9.27
CA GLY A 88 20.80 -11.28 -10.02
C GLY A 88 19.85 -10.39 -9.21
N TYR A 89 18.91 -10.98 -8.47
CA TYR A 89 18.01 -10.25 -7.58
C TYR A 89 18.76 -9.53 -6.44
N ARG A 90 19.75 -10.21 -5.85
CA ARG A 90 20.61 -9.64 -4.80
C ARG A 90 21.48 -8.49 -5.31
N ALA A 91 22.10 -8.66 -6.47
CA ALA A 91 22.88 -7.60 -7.12
C ALA A 91 22.00 -6.39 -7.49
N TRP A 92 20.75 -6.63 -7.93
CA TRP A 92 19.77 -5.56 -8.14
C TRP A 92 19.42 -4.84 -6.84
N LEU A 93 19.12 -5.57 -5.76
CA LEU A 93 18.86 -4.97 -4.44
C LEU A 93 20.05 -4.17 -3.91
N GLN A 94 21.26 -4.70 -4.09
CA GLN A 94 22.48 -4.03 -3.67
C GLN A 94 22.67 -2.72 -4.45
N LYS A 95 22.57 -2.75 -5.78
CA LYS A 95 22.59 -1.52 -6.60
C LYS A 95 21.50 -0.52 -6.19
N GLN A 96 20.30 -0.99 -5.87
CA GLN A 96 19.23 -0.11 -5.39
C GLN A 96 19.61 0.55 -4.06
N ARG A 97 20.20 -0.20 -3.13
CA ARG A 97 20.71 0.34 -1.85
C ARG A 97 21.85 1.32 -2.09
N ASP A 98 22.84 0.96 -2.89
CA ASP A 98 24.01 1.80 -3.18
C ASP A 98 23.60 3.09 -3.91
N SER A 99 22.65 3.03 -4.85
CA SER A 99 22.09 4.21 -5.52
C SER A 99 21.32 5.14 -4.58
N LYS A 100 20.80 4.59 -3.48
CA LYS A 100 20.11 5.34 -2.42
C LYS A 100 21.07 5.71 -1.28
N ALA A 101 22.24 5.07 -1.18
CA ALA A 101 23.24 5.33 -0.16
C ALA A 101 23.85 6.72 -0.40
N GLY A 102 23.96 7.50 0.67
CA GLY A 102 24.40 8.89 0.59
C GLY A 102 23.38 9.88 -0.01
N ARG A 103 22.24 9.41 -0.56
CA ARG A 103 21.15 10.32 -0.94
C ARG A 103 20.57 10.92 0.34
N LYS A 104 20.85 12.20 0.57
CA LYS A 104 20.26 12.94 1.69
C LYS A 104 18.74 12.81 1.62
N ARG A 105 18.12 12.43 2.74
CA ARG A 105 16.66 12.47 2.86
C ARG A 105 16.25 13.92 2.67
N THR A 106 15.41 14.19 1.68
CA THR A 106 14.88 15.53 1.40
C THR A 106 13.64 15.84 2.23
N ARG A 107 13.23 14.90 3.10
CA ARG A 107 11.99 14.93 3.86
C ARG A 107 12.25 14.37 5.23
N GLU A 108 11.64 14.99 6.22
CA GLU A 108 11.52 14.46 7.57
C GLU A 108 10.22 13.68 7.69
N TYR A 109 10.23 12.61 8.48
CA TYR A 109 9.11 11.70 8.59
C TYR A 109 8.63 11.60 10.02
N THR A 110 7.36 11.25 10.18
CA THR A 110 6.72 11.08 11.48
C THR A 110 7.37 10.02 12.38
N SER A 111 8.18 9.13 11.82
CA SER A 111 8.92 8.10 12.55
C SER A 111 10.24 8.60 13.12
N ASP A 112 10.76 9.72 12.61
CA ASP A 112 12.06 10.27 13.02
C ASP A 112 11.93 11.21 14.21
N VAL A 113 10.70 11.48 14.66
CA VAL A 113 10.38 12.59 15.56
C VAL A 113 9.49 12.08 16.69
N ALA A 114 9.86 12.42 17.93
CA ALA A 114 9.09 12.13 19.13
C ALA A 114 7.70 12.77 19.07
N ARG A 115 6.69 12.10 19.64
CA ARG A 115 5.30 12.52 19.52
C ARG A 115 4.46 12.13 20.71
N ILE A 116 3.36 12.84 20.91
CA ILE A 116 2.22 12.36 21.70
C ILE A 116 1.11 11.92 20.75
N GLY A 117 0.50 10.78 21.03
CA GLY A 117 -0.39 10.09 20.10
C GLY A 117 -1.64 9.55 20.75
N ALA A 118 -2.29 8.61 20.06
CA ALA A 118 -3.54 8.03 20.53
C ALA A 118 -3.40 7.31 21.88
N SER A 119 -2.23 6.74 22.20
CA SER A 119 -1.98 6.08 23.49
C SER A 119 -2.22 7.02 24.66
N THR A 120 -1.64 8.21 24.62
CA THR A 120 -1.82 9.26 25.63
C THR A 120 -3.28 9.71 25.75
N LEU A 121 -4.02 9.75 24.62
CA LEU A 121 -5.45 10.10 24.63
C LEU A 121 -6.34 8.97 25.17
N SER A 122 -5.96 7.71 24.96
CA SER A 122 -6.71 6.54 25.42
C SER A 122 -6.70 6.40 26.95
N GLU A 123 -5.75 7.03 27.63
CA GLU A 123 -5.70 7.10 29.09
C GLU A 123 -6.73 8.09 29.69
N LEU A 124 -7.35 8.94 28.86
CA LEU A 124 -8.28 9.98 29.32
C LEU A 124 -9.72 9.48 29.43
N GLY A 125 -10.25 9.46 30.66
CA GLY A 125 -11.67 9.24 30.95
C GLY A 125 -12.55 10.48 30.68
N THR A 126 -13.88 10.32 30.73
CA THR A 126 -14.85 11.40 30.44
C THR A 126 -15.03 12.43 31.55
N SER A 127 -14.44 12.24 32.74
CA SER A 127 -14.69 13.08 33.93
C SER A 127 -13.43 13.49 34.70
N GLU A 128 -12.23 13.31 34.14
CA GLU A 128 -10.97 13.61 34.85
C GLU A 128 -10.47 15.04 34.57
N THR A 129 -10.10 15.76 35.63
CA THR A 129 -9.70 17.16 35.57
C THR A 129 -8.24 17.42 35.91
N ASP A 130 -7.51 16.53 36.62
CA ASP A 130 -6.07 16.69 36.87
C ASP A 130 -5.38 15.34 37.12
N ARG A 131 -4.35 14.99 36.32
CA ARG A 131 -3.64 13.69 36.41
C ARG A 131 -2.32 13.70 35.64
N THR A 132 -1.29 13.04 36.17
CA THR A 132 -0.06 12.72 35.42
C THR A 132 -0.26 11.44 34.59
N LEU A 133 0.04 11.50 33.29
CA LEU A 133 -0.04 10.39 32.34
C LEU A 133 1.32 9.72 32.16
N GLN A 134 1.33 8.53 31.55
CA GLN A 134 2.58 7.84 31.25
C GLN A 134 3.45 8.67 30.28
N PRO A 135 4.74 8.84 30.57
CA PRO A 135 5.64 9.55 29.67
C PRO A 135 5.82 8.76 28.37
N VAL A 136 5.92 9.48 27.24
CA VAL A 136 6.06 8.90 25.91
C VAL A 136 7.28 9.51 25.24
N ASP A 137 8.23 8.71 24.77
CA ASP A 137 9.45 9.19 24.08
C ASP A 137 10.23 10.27 24.88
N GLY A 138 10.26 10.17 26.21
CA GLY A 138 10.90 11.16 27.11
C GLY A 138 10.07 12.43 27.36
N ILE A 139 8.83 12.46 26.86
CA ILE A 139 7.87 13.55 27.04
C ILE A 139 7.01 13.24 28.26
N SER A 140 7.04 14.10 29.27
CA SER A 140 6.16 13.99 30.44
C SER A 140 4.85 14.74 30.18
N VAL A 141 3.73 14.11 30.51
CA VAL A 141 2.40 14.65 30.17
C VAL A 141 1.54 14.69 31.43
N ARG A 142 0.92 15.84 31.70
CA ARG A 142 -0.04 16.04 32.78
C ARG A 142 -1.30 16.70 32.27
N LEU A 143 -2.46 16.15 32.58
CA LEU A 143 -3.75 16.80 32.37
C LEU A 143 -4.02 17.76 33.52
N SER A 144 -4.49 18.97 33.24
CA SER A 144 -4.98 19.94 34.23
C SER A 144 -6.07 20.81 33.61
N GLY A 145 -7.29 20.77 34.16
CA GLY A 145 -8.43 21.57 33.72
C GLY A 145 -8.85 21.37 32.25
N GLY A 146 -8.67 20.18 31.68
CA GLY A 146 -8.94 19.92 30.25
C GLY A 146 -7.85 20.39 29.29
N THR A 147 -6.74 20.89 29.82
CA THR A 147 -5.52 21.21 29.06
C THR A 147 -4.44 20.20 29.42
N LEU A 148 -3.71 19.71 28.42
CA LEU A 148 -2.51 18.91 28.65
C LEU A 148 -1.30 19.83 28.78
N VAL A 149 -0.65 19.80 29.93
CA VAL A 149 0.68 20.35 30.13
C VAL A 149 1.70 19.28 29.75
N VAL A 150 2.46 19.57 28.70
CA VAL A 150 3.47 18.68 28.12
C VAL A 150 4.83 19.26 28.44
N VAL A 151 5.67 18.50 29.15
CA VAL A 151 7.06 18.87 29.43
C VAL A 151 7.95 18.13 28.44
N LEU A 152 8.63 18.90 27.57
CA LEU A 152 9.56 18.40 26.59
C LEU A 152 10.86 17.89 27.25
N PRO A 153 11.63 17.02 26.60
CA PRO A 153 12.90 16.50 27.14
C PRO A 153 13.91 17.59 27.54
N HIS A 154 13.83 18.77 26.91
CA HIS A 154 14.70 19.92 27.18
C HIS A 154 14.19 20.83 28.32
N GLY A 155 13.14 20.43 29.04
CA GLY A 155 12.60 21.14 30.21
C GLY A 155 11.53 22.20 29.89
N HIS A 156 11.29 22.52 28.61
CA HIS A 156 10.24 23.45 28.20
C HIS A 156 8.85 22.84 28.38
N SER A 157 7.92 23.59 28.96
CA SER A 157 6.53 23.18 29.14
C SER A 157 5.60 23.86 28.13
N ILE A 158 4.68 23.08 27.55
CA ILE A 158 3.73 23.53 26.53
C ILE A 158 2.34 23.09 26.93
N SER A 159 1.38 24.02 26.86
CA SER A 159 -0.03 23.75 27.09
C SER A 159 -0.74 23.40 25.78
N VAL A 160 -1.44 22.27 25.75
CA VAL A 160 -2.15 21.75 24.59
C VAL A 160 -3.62 21.56 24.95
N THR A 161 -4.50 22.27 24.26
CA THR A 161 -5.95 22.13 24.45
C THR A 161 -6.43 20.78 23.92
N LEU A 162 -7.31 20.14 24.68
CA LEU A 162 -8.03 18.94 24.26
C LEU A 162 -9.47 19.26 23.91
N THR A 163 -10.04 18.44 23.02
CA THR A 163 -11.45 18.50 22.67
C THR A 163 -11.99 17.10 22.42
N THR A 164 -13.30 16.93 22.49
CA THR A 164 -13.96 15.65 22.29
C THR A 164 -14.94 15.72 21.13
N THR A 165 -15.17 14.57 20.50
CA THR A 165 -16.32 14.36 19.61
C THR A 165 -17.11 13.17 20.09
N SER A 166 -18.44 13.22 19.98
CA SER A 166 -19.33 12.11 20.31
C SER A 166 -19.35 11.09 19.16
N PRO A 167 -18.85 9.85 19.36
CA PRO A 167 -19.00 8.77 18.39
C PRO A 167 -20.47 8.30 18.31
N ARG A 168 -20.84 7.68 17.20
CA ARG A 168 -22.21 7.18 16.96
C ARG A 168 -22.68 6.15 18.01
N HIS A 169 -21.76 5.40 18.60
CA HIS A 169 -22.06 4.35 19.58
C HIS A 169 -21.85 4.80 21.05
N GLY A 170 -21.82 6.10 21.31
CA GLY A 170 -21.61 6.66 22.66
C GLY A 170 -20.13 6.84 23.03
N GLY A 171 -19.91 7.52 24.16
CA GLY A 171 -18.59 7.87 24.68
C GLY A 171 -18.02 9.19 24.13
N ALA A 172 -16.76 9.47 24.47
CA ALA A 172 -16.02 10.64 24.00
C ALA A 172 -14.75 10.19 23.29
N ARG A 173 -14.55 10.66 22.05
CA ARG A 173 -13.27 10.52 21.36
C ARG A 173 -12.48 11.80 21.54
N TRP A 174 -11.40 11.71 22.29
CA TRP A 174 -10.48 12.82 22.52
C TRP A 174 -9.64 13.15 21.29
N TRP A 175 -9.32 14.43 21.16
CA TRP A 175 -8.47 14.99 20.12
C TRP A 175 -7.59 16.08 20.72
N TYR A 176 -6.36 16.18 20.24
CA TYR A 176 -5.54 17.36 20.43
C TYR A 176 -6.02 18.47 19.51
N VAL A 177 -6.04 19.71 20.00
CA VAL A 177 -6.09 20.91 19.18
C VAL A 177 -4.66 21.34 18.90
N CYS A 178 -4.27 21.37 17.62
CA CYS A 178 -2.95 21.81 17.23
C CYS A 178 -2.75 23.30 17.60
N PRO A 179 -1.70 23.67 18.34
CA PRO A 179 -1.44 25.08 18.68
C PRO A 179 -1.29 25.97 17.44
N ASP A 180 -0.59 25.49 16.41
CA ASP A 180 -0.28 26.31 15.23
C ASP A 180 -1.48 26.54 14.28
N CYS A 181 -2.36 25.55 14.10
CA CYS A 181 -3.44 25.64 13.11
C CYS A 181 -4.85 25.50 13.67
N GLY A 182 -5.01 25.29 14.98
CA GLY A 182 -6.31 25.07 15.64
C GLY A 182 -7.02 23.77 15.22
N GLY A 183 -6.45 22.98 14.31
CA GLY A 183 -7.08 21.77 13.80
C GLY A 183 -7.05 20.64 14.82
N ARG A 184 -8.13 19.84 14.85
CA ARG A 184 -8.19 18.59 15.63
C ARG A 184 -7.29 17.50 15.05
N LYS A 185 -6.48 16.86 15.89
CA LYS A 185 -5.49 15.83 15.51
C LYS A 185 -5.45 14.71 16.54
N ALA A 186 -5.16 13.49 16.06
CA ALA A 186 -4.94 12.34 16.93
C ALA A 186 -3.50 12.24 17.45
N SER A 187 -2.59 13.07 16.93
CA SER A 187 -1.19 13.11 17.36
C SER A 187 -0.59 14.48 17.09
N LEU A 188 0.32 14.91 17.96
CA LEU A 188 1.19 16.07 17.80
C LEU A 188 2.65 15.63 17.92
N TYR A 189 3.53 16.33 17.24
CA TYR A 189 4.95 16.00 17.06
C TYR A 189 5.80 17.13 17.61
N ILE A 190 6.95 16.79 18.18
CA ILE A 190 7.94 17.79 18.61
C ILE A 190 8.64 18.35 17.38
N HIS A 191 8.60 19.65 17.16
CA HIS A 191 9.30 20.28 16.05
C HIS A 191 9.75 21.68 16.47
N ASN A 192 11.05 21.96 16.37
CA ASN A 192 11.70 23.21 16.81
C ASN A 192 11.26 23.64 18.22
N GLU A 193 11.39 22.75 19.21
CA GLU A 193 11.03 22.99 20.62
C GLU A 193 9.55 23.34 20.87
N SER A 194 8.69 23.18 19.86
CA SER A 194 7.24 23.29 19.97
C SER A 194 6.57 21.93 19.76
N LEU A 195 5.25 21.87 19.98
CA LEU A 195 4.44 20.69 19.75
C LEU A 195 3.29 21.00 18.78
N CYS A 196 3.37 20.47 17.56
CA CYS A 196 2.38 20.80 16.52
C CYS A 196 2.01 19.60 15.64
N CYS A 197 1.04 19.78 14.75
CA CYS A 197 0.56 18.68 13.93
C CYS A 197 1.54 18.34 12.81
N ARG A 198 1.43 17.12 12.27
CA ARG A 198 2.25 16.62 11.16
C ARG A 198 2.39 17.63 10.00
N ARG A 199 1.29 18.30 9.60
CA ARG A 199 1.31 19.24 8.48
C ARG A 199 2.05 20.53 8.81
N CYS A 200 1.86 21.05 10.02
CA CYS A 200 2.56 22.25 10.50
C CYS A 200 4.07 21.99 10.64
N ALA A 201 4.43 20.81 11.14
CA ALA A 201 5.82 20.35 11.23
C ALA A 201 6.43 19.93 9.86
N GLY A 202 5.70 20.03 8.74
CA GLY A 202 6.23 19.61 7.43
C GLY A 202 6.56 18.12 7.30
N LEU A 203 6.08 17.27 8.22
CA LEU A 203 6.46 15.86 8.29
C LEU A 203 5.74 15.01 7.24
N HIS A 204 6.39 13.92 6.84
CA HIS A 204 5.87 12.93 5.88
C HIS A 204 5.57 11.56 6.52
N TYR A 205 4.60 10.82 5.98
CA TYR A 205 4.47 9.40 6.33
C TYR A 205 5.46 8.60 5.51
N ALA A 206 6.06 7.56 6.10
CA ALA A 206 6.99 6.67 5.38
C ALA A 206 6.37 6.09 4.11
N SER A 207 5.09 5.73 4.18
CA SER A 207 4.31 5.23 3.04
C SER A 207 4.16 6.20 1.87
N GLN A 208 4.44 7.49 2.06
CA GLN A 208 4.37 8.50 1.00
C GLN A 208 5.65 8.59 0.17
N SER A 209 6.70 7.86 0.54
CA SER A 209 7.93 7.81 -0.24
C SER A 209 8.05 6.45 -0.94
N LYS A 210 8.12 6.51 -2.27
CA LYS A 210 8.28 5.37 -3.17
C LYS A 210 9.76 5.17 -3.50
#